data_AF-A0A7X1F8B5-F1
#
_entry.id   AF-A0A7X1F8B5-F1
#
_cell.length_a   1.000
_cell.length_b   1.000
_cell.length_c   1.000
_cell.angle_alpha   90.00
_cell.angle_beta   90.00
_cell.angle_gamma   90.00
#
_symmetry.space_group_name_H-M   'P 1'
#
loop_
_entity.id
_entity.type
_entity.pdbx_description
1 polymer ?
#
loop_
_entity_poly.entity_id
_entity_poly.type
_entity_poly.pdbx_seq_one_letter_code
_entity_poly.pdbx_strand_id
1 'polypeptide(L)' 'MLAGALVLGGCQKADNEPGPGGVTVGEARALDRAAAMIEGQAPPEPAPAASEATPVPTAAAPH' A
#
# COMPACT_ATOMS: atom_id res chain seq x y z
N MET A 1 31.27 33.04 27.65
CA MET A 1 30.64 31.99 28.47
C MET A 1 29.69 31.22 27.57
N LEU A 2 30.05 29.97 27.30
CA LEU A 2 29.57 29.09 26.25
C LEU A 2 28.11 28.64 26.51
N ALA A 3 27.16 29.17 25.75
CA ALA A 3 25.81 28.61 25.65
C ALA A 3 25.92 27.23 24.97
N GLY A 4 26.06 26.17 25.77
CA GLY A 4 26.18 24.78 25.31
C GLY A 4 24.94 24.41 24.48
N ALA A 5 25.08 24.28 23.16
CA ALA A 5 25.67 23.15 22.45
C ALA A 5 24.84 21.85 22.64
N LEU A 6 23.96 21.63 21.66
CA LEU A 6 23.56 20.31 21.16
C LEU A 6 22.82 19.35 22.13
N VAL A 7 21.57 19.66 22.48
CA VAL A 7 20.57 18.60 22.73
C VAL A 7 19.92 18.21 21.39
N LEU A 8 20.76 17.77 20.46
CA LEU A 8 20.36 17.13 19.20
C LEU A 8 20.67 15.63 19.26
N GLY A 9 20.63 15.06 20.48
CA GLY A 9 20.83 13.65 20.75
C GLY A 9 19.55 12.88 20.52
N GLY A 10 19.36 12.41 19.28
CA GLY A 10 18.44 11.36 18.84
C GLY A 10 17.28 10.99 19.76
N CYS A 11 16.08 11.46 19.42
CA CYS A 11 14.92 10.57 19.41
C CYS A 11 15.22 9.42 18.43
N GLN A 12 16.06 8.47 18.85
CA GLN A 12 16.27 7.22 18.15
C GLN A 12 14.99 6.41 18.31
N LYS A 13 13.95 6.82 17.56
CA LYS A 13 12.74 6.04 17.36
C LYS A 13 13.23 4.74 16.75
N ALA A 14 13.27 3.67 17.54
CA ALA A 14 13.47 2.34 16.97
C ALA A 14 12.40 2.21 15.86
N ASP A 15 12.75 1.66 14.70
CA ASP A 15 11.82 1.56 13.56
C ASP A 15 10.52 0.80 13.88
N ASN A 16 10.48 0.14 15.04
CA ASN A 16 9.38 -0.65 15.59
C ASN A 16 8.48 0.14 16.56
N GLU A 17 8.85 1.37 16.94
CA GLU A 17 7.97 2.18 17.78
C GLU A 17 6.86 2.83 16.94
N PRO A 18 5.59 2.79 17.40
CA PRO A 18 4.48 3.41 16.67
C PRO A 18 4.67 4.93 16.50
N GLY A 19 4.46 5.40 15.27
CA GLY A 19 4.42 6.81 14.90
C GLY A 19 3.00 7.38 14.92
N PRO A 20 2.83 8.67 14.56
CA PRO A 20 1.51 9.27 14.42
C PRO A 20 0.69 8.52 13.35
N GLY A 21 -0.51 8.06 13.73
CA GLY A 21 -1.33 7.16 12.90
C GLY A 21 -1.24 5.68 13.31
N GLY A 22 -0.47 5.33 14.34
CA GLY A 22 -0.39 3.96 14.87
C GLY A 22 0.47 3.00 14.04
N VAL A 23 1.10 3.49 12.97
CA VAL A 23 2.02 2.73 12.11
C VAL A 23 3.46 3.00 12.50
N THR A 24 4.29 1.97 12.41
CA THR A 24 5.72 2.05 12.62
C THR A 24 6.44 2.61 11.39
N VAL A 25 7.66 3.10 11.56
CA VAL A 25 8.47 3.58 10.43
C VAL A 25 8.78 2.44 9.45
N GLY A 26 9.01 1.23 9.98
CA GLY A 26 9.21 0.03 9.18
C GLY A 26 8.00 -0.32 8.30
N GLU A 27 6.79 -0.24 8.86
CA GLU A 27 5.54 -0.49 8.13
C GLU A 27 5.31 0.55 7.02
N ALA A 28 5.51 1.83 7.31
CA ALA A 28 5.39 2.90 6.31
C ALA A 28 6.36 2.66 5.13
N ARG A 29 7.63 2.34 5.42
CA ARG A 29 8.64 2.02 4.39
C ARG A 29 8.31 0.78 3.57
N ALA A 30 7.65 -0.22 4.17
CA ALA A 30 7.21 -1.40 3.45
C ALA A 30 6.08 -1.05 2.47
N LEU A 31 5.14 -0.21 2.89
CA LEU A 31 4.07 0.32 2.05
C LEU A 31 4.60 1.16 0.88
N ASP A 32 5.57 2.05 1.13
CA ASP A 32 6.19 2.87 0.07
C ASP A 32 6.87 2.00 -1.00
N ARG A 33 7.56 0.94 -0.57
CA ARG A 33 8.18 -0.01 -1.51
C ARG A 33 7.15 -0.75 -2.35
N ALA A 34 6.03 -1.15 -1.75
CA ALA A 34 4.94 -1.78 -2.49
C ALA A 34 4.33 -0.81 -3.52
N ALA A 35 4.08 0.44 -3.12
CA ALA A 35 3.57 1.47 -4.01
C ALA A 35 4.53 1.75 -5.18
N ALA A 36 5.84 1.83 -4.92
CA ALA A 36 6.84 2.03 -5.97
C ALA A 36 6.87 0.89 -7.01
N MET A 37 6.58 -0.35 -6.63
CA MET A 37 6.47 -1.47 -7.58
C MET A 37 5.25 -1.32 -8.50
N ILE A 38 4.16 -0.75 -8.00
CA ILE A 38 2.94 -0.51 -8.77
C ILE A 38 3.15 0.67 -9.74
N GLU A 39 3.79 1.74 -9.29
CA GLU A 39 4.01 2.95 -10.10
C GLU A 39 5.04 2.72 -11.22
N GLY A 40 6.02 1.85 -11.01
CA GLY A 40 6.98 1.44 -12.05
C GLY A 40 6.40 0.47 -13.09
N GLN A 41 5.20 -0.08 -12.84
CA GLN A 41 4.55 -1.00 -13.76
C GLN A 41 3.76 -0.20 -14.81
N ALA A 42 4.06 -0.45 -16.10
CA ALA A 42 3.22 0.08 -17.17
C ALA A 42 1.77 -0.40 -16.92
N PRO A 43 0.77 0.50 -16.97
CA PRO A 43 -0.61 0.13 -16.74
C PRO A 43 -0.96 -1.03 -17.69
N PRO A 44 -1.66 -2.06 -17.18
CA PRO A 44 -2.05 -3.18 -18.03
C PRO A 44 -2.82 -2.63 -19.23
N GLU A 45 -2.48 -3.12 -20.42
CA GLU A 45 -3.23 -2.80 -21.63
C GLU A 45 -4.71 -3.08 -21.34
N PRO A 46 -5.63 -2.17 -21.69
CA PRO A 46 -7.04 -2.35 -21.40
C PRO A 46 -7.46 -3.72 -21.92
N ALA A 47 -7.87 -4.59 -20.99
CA ALA A 47 -8.33 -5.92 -21.35
C ALA A 47 -9.43 -5.78 -22.42
N PRO A 48 -9.39 -6.57 -23.50
CA PRO A 48 -10.46 -6.53 -24.48
C PRO A 48 -11.76 -6.73 -23.71
N ALA A 49 -12.70 -5.78 -23.88
CA ALA A 49 -13.99 -5.83 -23.22
C ALA A 49 -14.53 -7.25 -23.39
N ALA A 50 -14.67 -7.97 -22.28
CA ALA A 50 -15.24 -9.30 -22.30
C ALA A 50 -16.64 -9.12 -22.86
N SER A 51 -16.80 -9.48 -24.14
CA SER A 51 -18.07 -9.50 -24.83
C SER A 51 -19.02 -10.24 -23.91
N GLU A 52 -20.04 -9.53 -23.44
CA GLU A 52 -21.01 -9.97 -22.45
C GLU A 52 -21.33 -11.43 -22.68
N ALA A 53 -20.94 -12.28 -21.71
CA ALA A 53 -21.37 -13.65 -21.69
C ALA A 53 -22.89 -13.61 -21.62
N THR A 54 -23.52 -13.92 -22.75
CA THR A 54 -24.96 -14.10 -22.87
C THR A 54 -25.39 -15.01 -21.72
N PRO A 55 -26.31 -14.58 -20.85
CA PRO A 55 -26.81 -15.45 -19.80
C PRO A 55 -27.48 -16.64 -20.49
N VAL A 56 -26.86 -17.82 -20.38
CA VAL A 56 -27.50 -19.09 -20.74
C VAL A 56 -28.74 -19.20 -19.87
N PRO A 57 -29.96 -19.21 -20.43
CA PRO A 57 -31.16 -19.38 -19.64
C PRO A 57 -31.10 -20.76 -19.00
N THR A 58 -31.04 -20.79 -17.67
CA THR A 58 -31.21 -22.03 -16.91
C THR A 58 -32.61 -22.56 -17.22
N ALA A 59 -32.68 -23.60 -18.05
CA ALA A 59 -33.92 -24.29 -18.33
C ALA A 59 -34.49 -24.80 -17.00
N ALA A 60 -35.72 -24.37 -16.71
CA ALA A 60 -36.50 -24.79 -15.57
C ALA A 60 -36.61 -26.33 -15.53
N ALA A 61 -36.19 -26.95 -14.44
CA ALA A 61 -36.54 -28.33 -14.13
C ALA A 61 -37.85 -28.34 -13.33
N PRO A 62 -38.88 -29.12 -13.74
CA PRO A 62 -40.12 -29.23 -13.00
C PRO A 62 -39.95 -30.19 -11.80
N HIS A 63 -40.50 -29.80 -10.66
CA HIS A 63 -40.95 -30.71 -9.61
C HIS A 63 -42.37 -30.33 -9.20
#